data_AF-A0A9C8XFL4-F1
#
_entry.id   AF-A0A9C8XFL4-F1
#
_cell.length_a   1.000
_cell.length_b   1.000
_cell.length_c   1.000
_cell.angle_alpha   90.00
_cell.angle_beta   90.00
_cell.angle_gamma   90.00
#
_symmetry.space_group_name_H-M   'P 1'
#
loop_
_entity.id
_entity.type
_entity.pdbx_description
1 polymer ?
#
loop_
_entity_poly.entity_id
_entity_poly.type
_entity_poly.pdbx_seq_one_letter_code
_entity_poly.pdbx_strand_id
1 'polypeptide(L)'
;MNDTIIWIIIAVFYAPLHFMLPVLFLFIVGDEPEDVRKRLIRGVIIDAAASMLVAFAIAITLAMYDMLALAIVTLVLFMVTPFIRVIRYRRVL
;
A
#
# COMPACT_ATOMS: atom_id res chain seq x y z
N MET A 1 25.41 9.20 -1.41
CA MET A 1 24.13 9.86 -1.12
C MET A 1 23.76 9.53 0.33
N ASN A 2 23.12 10.42 1.08
CA ASN A 2 22.73 10.15 2.46
C ASN A 2 21.54 9.17 2.48
N ASP A 3 21.71 7.98 3.07
CA ASP A 3 20.69 6.92 3.14
C ASP A 3 19.38 7.42 3.74
N THR A 4 19.45 8.38 4.66
CA THR A 4 18.27 9.04 5.25
C THR A 4 17.43 9.73 4.17
N ILE A 5 18.07 10.43 3.24
CA ILE A 5 17.38 11.15 2.15
C ILE A 5 16.69 10.14 1.21
N ILE A 6 17.35 9.01 0.92
CA ILE A 6 16.79 7.95 0.09
C ILE A 6 15.50 7.40 0.72
N TRP A 7 15.53 7.08 2.02
CA TRP A 7 14.36 6.58 2.73
C TRP A 7 13.22 7.60 2.81
N ILE A 8 13.53 8.89 2.97
CA ILE A 8 12.54 9.97 2.93
C ILE A 8 11.88 10.01 1.55
N ILE A 9 12.66 9.98 0.47
CA ILE A 9 12.13 9.97 -0.90
C ILE A 9 11.24 8.74 -1.09
N ILE A 10 11.71 7.55 -0.71
CA ILE A 10 10.91 6.32 -0.80
C ILE A 10 9.60 6.48 -0.05
N ALA A 11 9.59 6.95 1.20
CA ALA A 11 8.37 7.16 1.97
C ALA A 11 7.40 8.16 1.31
N VAL A 12 7.91 9.30 0.86
CA VAL A 12 7.12 10.38 0.25
C VAL A 12 6.50 9.97 -1.09
N PHE A 13 7.14 9.09 -1.88
CA PHE A 13 6.57 8.60 -3.14
C PHE A 13 5.77 7.31 -2.99
N TYR A 14 6.19 6.41 -2.08
CA TYR A 14 5.52 5.14 -1.85
C TYR A 14 4.16 5.33 -1.19
N ALA A 15 4.07 6.16 -0.14
CA ALA A 15 2.83 6.34 0.59
C ALA A 15 1.69 6.88 -0.30
N PRO A 16 1.85 7.95 -1.12
CA PRO A 16 0.80 8.38 -2.02
C PRO A 16 0.34 7.27 -2.97
N LEU A 17 1.27 6.54 -3.61
CA LEU A 17 0.91 5.47 -4.55
C LEU A 17 0.18 4.31 -3.87
N HIS A 18 0.66 3.87 -2.71
CA HIS A 18 0.13 2.72 -1.98
C HIS A 18 -1.29 2.96 -1.45
N PHE A 19 -1.65 4.21 -1.17
CA PHE A 19 -2.99 4.59 -0.72
C PHE A 19 -3.90 5.05 -1.86
N MET A 20 -3.38 5.85 -2.78
CA MET A 20 -4.19 6.51 -3.80
C MET A 20 -4.66 5.52 -4.87
N LEU A 21 -3.79 4.62 -5.35
CA LEU A 21 -4.17 3.72 -6.44
C LEU A 21 -5.32 2.76 -6.07
N PRO A 22 -5.35 2.13 -4.88
CA PRO A 22 -6.47 1.29 -4.45
C PRO A 22 -7.77 2.07 -4.25
N VAL A 23 -7.68 3.32 -3.76
CA VAL A 23 -8.85 4.20 -3.58
C VAL A 23 -9.40 4.62 -4.95
N LEU A 24 -8.54 5.02 -5.89
CA LEU A 24 -8.93 5.33 -7.26
C LEU A 24 -9.58 4.12 -7.94
N PHE A 25 -9.05 2.92 -7.72
CA PHE A 25 -9.66 1.69 -8.23
C PHE A 25 -11.09 1.49 -7.73
N LEU A 26 -11.36 1.77 -6.44
CA LEU A 26 -12.74 1.74 -5.91
C LEU A 26 -13.64 2.79 -6.55
N PHE A 27 -13.13 3.97 -6.88
CA PHE A 27 -13.93 5.03 -7.53
C PHE A 27 -14.19 4.76 -9.02
N ILE A 28 -13.24 4.14 -9.73
CA ILE A 28 -13.33 3.93 -11.19
C ILE A 28 -14.12 2.65 -11.52
N VAL A 29 -13.93 1.59 -10.75
CA VAL A 29 -14.50 0.24 -11.04
C VAL A 29 -15.73 -0.05 -10.17
N GLY A 30 -16.12 0.89 -9.31
CA GLY A 30 -17.19 0.69 -8.33
C GLY A 30 -18.53 1.24 -8.75
N ASP A 31 -19.53 0.36 -8.86
CA ASP A 31 -20.95 0.72 -9.02
C ASP A 31 -21.71 0.65 -7.67
N GLU A 32 -20.99 0.55 -6.56
CA GLU A 32 -21.58 0.39 -5.24
C GLU A 32 -22.28 1.67 -4.77
N PRO A 33 -23.39 1.54 -4.01
CA PRO A 33 -24.04 2.65 -3.32
C PRO A 33 -23.05 3.48 -2.49
N GLU A 34 -23.34 4.79 -2.34
CA GLU A 34 -22.40 5.73 -1.72
C GLU A 34 -21.99 5.35 -0.28
N ASP A 35 -22.91 4.81 0.50
CA ASP A 35 -22.69 4.34 1.87
C ASP A 35 -21.75 3.12 1.91
N VAL A 36 -21.95 2.17 0.99
CA VAL A 36 -21.08 1.00 0.83
C VAL A 36 -19.69 1.43 0.37
N ARG A 37 -19.60 2.31 -0.62
CA ARG A 37 -18.32 2.85 -1.12
C ARG A 37 -17.54 3.58 -0.03
N LYS A 38 -18.18 4.39 0.80
CA LYS A 38 -17.53 5.06 1.95
C LYS A 38 -16.96 4.06 2.95
N ARG A 39 -17.67 2.96 3.23
CA ARG A 39 -17.15 1.88 4.10
C ARG A 39 -15.96 1.18 3.46
N LEU A 40 -16.04 0.85 2.17
CA LEU A 40 -14.95 0.22 1.42
C LEU A 40 -13.69 1.09 1.42
N ILE A 41 -13.81 2.39 1.14
CA ILE A 41 -12.68 3.33 1.15
C ILE A 41 -12.00 3.34 2.52
N ARG A 42 -12.76 3.42 3.61
CA ARG A 42 -12.19 3.38 4.98
C ARG A 42 -11.43 2.09 5.24
N GLY A 43 -12.02 0.94 4.86
CA GLY A 43 -11.35 -0.35 4.99
C GLY A 43 -10.04 -0.41 4.20
N VAL A 44 -10.06 0.06 2.95
CA VAL A 44 -8.88 0.09 2.08
C VAL A 44 -7.78 1.01 2.62
N ILE A 45 -8.12 2.17 3.18
CA ILE A 45 -7.14 3.07 3.78
C ILE A 45 -6.46 2.42 4.99
N ILE A 46 -7.24 1.76 5.87
CA ILE A 46 -6.71 1.07 7.05
C ILE A 46 -5.79 -0.07 6.61
N ASP A 47 -6.21 -0.84 5.61
CA ASP A 47 -5.43 -1.94 5.07
C ASP A 47 -4.15 -1.50 4.38
N ALA A 48 -4.21 -0.42 3.60
CA ALA A 48 -3.04 0.17 2.96
C ALA A 48 -2.05 0.67 4.01
N ALA A 49 -2.52 1.30 5.09
CA ALA A 49 -1.67 1.72 6.20
C ALA A 49 -1.00 0.52 6.89
N ALA A 50 -1.79 -0.52 7.21
CA ALA A 50 -1.26 -1.72 7.85
C ALA A 50 -0.23 -2.44 6.96
N SER A 51 -0.53 -2.62 5.67
CA SER A 51 0.40 -3.28 4.75
C SER A 51 1.64 -2.44 4.46
N MET A 52 1.52 -1.10 4.41
CA MET A 52 2.68 -0.20 4.29
C MET A 52 3.62 -0.33 5.48
N LEU A 53 3.09 -0.31 6.72
CA LEU A 53 3.92 -0.46 7.92
C LEU A 53 4.71 -1.78 7.91
N VAL A 54 4.04 -2.88 7.53
CA VAL A 54 4.69 -4.19 7.38
C VAL A 54 5.74 -4.14 6.27
N ALA A 55 5.44 -3.55 5.12
CA ALA A 55 6.38 -3.43 4.00
C ALA A 55 7.64 -2.66 4.39
N PHE A 56 7.50 -1.53 5.07
CA PHE A 56 8.62 -0.72 5.53
C PHE A 56 9.45 -1.44 6.60
N ALA A 57 8.81 -2.12 7.56
CA ALA A 57 9.51 -2.88 8.58
C ALA A 57 10.41 -3.96 7.94
N ILE A 58 9.88 -4.70 6.96
CA ILE A 58 10.64 -5.71 6.22
C ILE A 58 11.74 -5.05 5.37
N ALA A 59 11.42 -3.99 4.64
CA ALA A 59 12.38 -3.32 3.76
C ALA A 59 13.56 -2.70 4.52
N ILE A 60 13.30 -2.08 5.68
CA ILE A 60 14.35 -1.55 6.57
C ILE A 60 15.21 -2.69 7.10
N THR A 61 14.60 -3.80 7.54
CA THR A 61 15.33 -4.98 8.02
C THR A 61 16.24 -5.54 6.92
N LEU A 62 15.74 -5.69 5.70
CA LEU A 62 16.53 -6.16 4.55
C LEU A 62 17.66 -5.20 4.19
N ALA A 63 17.42 -3.89 4.27
CA ALA A 63 18.46 -2.90 4.01
C ALA A 63 19.56 -2.91 5.09
N MET A 64 19.23 -3.21 6.35
CA MET A 64 20.23 -3.40 7.41
C MET A 64 21.14 -4.61 7.17
N TYR A 65 20.71 -5.58 6.36
CA TYR A 65 21.49 -6.75 5.94
C TYR A 65 22.14 -6.56 4.56
N ASP A 66 22.26 -5.32 4.06
CA ASP A 66 22.80 -4.99 2.73
C ASP A 66 22.03 -5.63 1.54
N MET A 67 20.79 -6.09 1.77
CA MET A 67 19.95 -6.73 0.76
C MET A 67 19.02 -5.73 0.05
N LEU A 68 19.57 -4.63 -0.47
CA LEU A 68 18.80 -3.52 -1.05
C LEU A 68 17.84 -3.96 -2.17
N ALA A 69 18.28 -4.87 -3.04
CA ALA A 69 17.44 -5.39 -4.12
C ALA A 69 16.18 -6.09 -3.59
N LEU A 70 16.30 -6.88 -2.53
CA LEU A 70 15.16 -7.57 -1.90
C LEU A 70 14.25 -6.59 -1.16
N ALA A 71 14.80 -5.52 -0.58
CA ALA A 71 14.00 -4.46 0.04
C ALA A 71 13.09 -3.78 -1.00
N ILE A 72 13.63 -3.44 -2.17
CA ILE A 72 12.87 -2.83 -3.27
C ILE A 72 11.80 -3.80 -3.79
N VAL A 73 12.16 -5.07 -4.03
CA VAL A 73 11.20 -6.10 -4.48
C VAL A 73 10.07 -6.24 -3.46
N THR A 74 10.37 -6.23 -2.17
CA THR A 74 9.37 -6.29 -1.10
C THR A 74 8.41 -5.11 -1.18
N LEU A 75 8.90 -3.88 -1.27
CA LEU A 75 8.06 -2.69 -1.42
C LEU A 75 7.14 -2.79 -2.64
N VAL A 76 7.67 -3.23 -3.78
CA VAL A 76 6.90 -3.42 -5.03
C VAL A 76 5.83 -4.50 -4.86
N LEU A 77 6.14 -5.65 -4.26
CA LEU A 77 5.16 -6.71 -4.02
C LEU A 77 4.04 -6.24 -3.09
N PHE A 78 4.39 -5.47 -2.06
CA PHE A 78 3.42 -4.93 -1.13
C PHE A 78 2.46 -3.93 -1.77
N MET A 79 2.84 -3.24 -2.86
CA MET A 79 1.91 -2.36 -3.61
C MET A 79 0.66 -3.08 -4.12
N VAL A 80 0.74 -4.38 -4.37
CA VAL A 80 -0.40 -5.17 -4.88
C VAL A 80 -1.37 -5.57 -3.74
N THR A 81 -0.87 -5.60 -2.50
CA THR A 81 -1.64 -6.11 -1.36
C THR A 81 -2.96 -5.38 -1.10
N PRO A 82 -3.08 -4.04 -1.21
CA PRO A 82 -4.35 -3.37 -0.98
C PRO A 82 -5.39 -3.74 -2.04
N PHE A 83 -4.99 -3.97 -3.31
CA PHE A 83 -5.91 -4.37 -4.38
C PHE A 83 -6.53 -5.75 -4.14
N ILE A 84 -5.73 -6.71 -3.67
CA ILE A 84 -6.23 -8.05 -3.32
C ILE A 84 -7.30 -7.94 -2.23
N ARG A 85 -7.07 -7.07 -1.24
CA ARG A 85 -8.02 -6.84 -0.15
C ARG A 85 -9.28 -6.12 -0.61
N VAL A 86 -9.17 -5.14 -1.52
CA VAL A 86 -10.33 -4.49 -2.17
C VAL A 86 -11.26 -5.53 -2.81
N ILE A 87 -10.70 -6.44 -3.62
CA ILE A 87 -11.47 -7.50 -4.30
C ILE A 87 -12.12 -8.43 -3.26
N ARG A 88 -11.43 -8.72 -2.16
CA ARG A 88 -11.96 -9.56 -1.09
C ARG A 88 -13.13 -8.88 -0.37
N TYR A 89 -13.04 -7.58 -0.05
CA TYR A 89 -14.15 -6.86 0.59
C TYR A 89 -15.40 -6.80 -0.28
N ARG A 90 -15.24 -6.64 -1.61
CA ARG A 90 -16.38 -6.66 -2.54
C ARG A 90 -17.14 -7.99 -2.58
N ARG A 91 -16.51 -9.11 -2.18
CA ARG A 91 -17.18 -10.43 -2.16
C ARG A 91 -17.92 -10.71 -0.85
N VAL A 92 -17.67 -9.94 0.20
CA VAL A 92 -18.19 -10.19 1.56
C VAL A 92 -19.38 -9.27 1.89
N LEU A 93 -19.50 -8.14 1.19
CA LEU A 93 -20.62 -7.19 1.26
C LEU A 93 -21.63 -7.48 0.15
#